data_AF-A0A661YXC9-F1
#
_entry.id   AF-A0A661YXC9-F1
#
_cell.length_a   1.000
_cell.length_b   1.000
_cell.length_c   1.000
_cell.angle_alpha   90.00
_cell.angle_beta   90.00
_cell.angle_gamma   90.00
#
_symmetry.space_group_name_H-M   'P 1'
#
loop_
_entity.id
_entity.type
_entity.pdbx_description
1 polymer ?
#
loop_
_entity_poly.entity_id
_entity_poly.type
_entity_poly.pdbx_seq_one_letter_code
_entity_poly.pdbx_strand_id
1 'polypeptide(L)'
;MNEFKDDTEPKKALKKAKKSFVNAYVKPLLDGSFLSKESSAKELPFMAFLLFLIILFISNTFWAQSTVRKIEKYKEEVKELRIKSISVKAKLMDNTRQTNIADKVAKLGLKESLKPPKKIYVKKEDK
;
A
#
# COMPACT_ATOMS: atom_id res chain seq x y z
N MET A 1 60.78 -32.11 -26.61
CA MET A 1 60.84 -31.22 -25.43
C MET A 1 60.05 -29.97 -25.75
N ASN A 2 58.88 -29.83 -25.13
CA ASN A 2 58.24 -28.58 -24.73
C ASN A 2 57.01 -28.99 -23.91
N GLU A 3 57.20 -28.95 -22.59
CA GLU A 3 56.20 -29.32 -21.60
C GLU A 3 55.22 -28.17 -21.42
N PHE A 4 53.94 -28.49 -21.55
CA PHE A 4 52.83 -27.64 -21.15
C PHE A 4 52.88 -27.51 -19.62
N LYS A 5 53.06 -26.29 -19.10
CA LYS A 5 52.92 -26.00 -17.68
C LYS A 5 51.46 -26.19 -17.27
N ASP A 6 51.24 -27.21 -16.47
CA ASP A 6 50.02 -27.48 -15.72
C ASP A 6 50.08 -26.67 -14.42
N ASP A 7 49.44 -25.50 -14.41
CA ASP A 7 49.29 -24.64 -13.23
C ASP A 7 47.83 -24.67 -12.76
N THR A 8 47.41 -25.74 -12.09
CA THR A 8 46.16 -25.74 -11.30
C THR A 8 46.34 -26.36 -9.90
N GLU A 9 47.28 -25.83 -9.12
CA GLU A 9 47.15 -25.91 -7.66
C GLU A 9 46.14 -24.85 -7.16
N PRO A 10 45.13 -25.21 -6.33
CA PRO A 10 44.26 -24.23 -5.72
C PRO A 10 45.04 -23.50 -4.63
N LYS A 11 45.53 -22.30 -4.97
CA LYS A 11 46.06 -21.32 -4.02
C LYS A 11 45.05 -21.14 -2.89
N LYS A 12 45.47 -21.51 -1.67
CA LYS A 12 44.84 -21.17 -0.39
C LYS A 12 44.51 -19.67 -0.41
N ALA A 13 43.26 -19.33 -0.73
CA ALA A 13 42.77 -17.98 -0.69
C ALA A 13 42.74 -17.53 0.76
N LEU A 14 43.74 -16.74 1.13
CA LEU A 14 43.81 -15.95 2.35
C LEU A 14 42.51 -15.16 2.49
N LYS A 15 41.58 -15.67 3.29
CA LYS A 15 40.40 -14.93 3.77
C LYS A 15 40.88 -13.80 4.66
N LYS A 16 41.33 -12.69 4.07
CA LYS A 16 41.47 -11.41 4.76
C LYS A 16 40.06 -10.97 5.15
N ALA A 17 39.68 -11.30 6.38
CA ALA A 17 38.44 -10.84 6.98
C ALA A 17 38.42 -9.32 6.91
N LYS A 18 37.52 -8.75 6.09
CA LYS A 18 37.19 -7.33 6.16
C LYS A 18 36.88 -7.06 7.63
N LYS A 19 37.70 -6.26 8.31
CA LYS A 19 37.44 -5.84 9.69
C LYS A 19 36.08 -5.15 9.66
N SER A 20 35.04 -5.90 9.99
CA SER A 20 33.66 -5.42 9.95
C SER A 20 33.59 -4.21 10.88
N PHE A 21 33.04 -3.11 10.40
CA PHE A 21 32.79 -1.90 11.19
C PHE A 21 32.14 -2.24 12.55
N VAL A 22 31.31 -3.28 12.57
CA VAL A 22 30.71 -3.86 13.77
C VAL A 22 31.77 -4.36 14.77
N ASN A 23 32.77 -5.11 14.34
CA ASN A 23 33.83 -5.59 15.25
C ASN A 23 34.80 -4.50 15.70
N ALA A 24 34.97 -3.43 14.93
CA ALA A 24 35.89 -2.35 15.28
C ALA A 24 35.25 -1.32 16.24
N TYR A 25 33.97 -1.00 16.05
CA TYR A 25 33.29 0.05 16.81
C TYR A 25 32.25 -0.50 17.79
N VAL A 26 31.49 -1.54 17.41
CA VAL A 26 30.39 -2.04 18.24
C VAL A 26 30.89 -2.97 19.35
N LYS A 27 31.90 -3.82 19.10
CA LYS A 27 32.50 -4.68 20.15
C LYS A 27 33.04 -3.92 21.37
N PRO A 28 33.94 -2.92 21.22
CA PRO A 28 34.48 -2.21 22.39
C PRO A 28 33.43 -1.36 23.14
N LEU A 29 32.33 -0.98 22.47
CA LEU A 29 31.17 -0.36 23.11
C LEU A 29 30.36 -1.35 23.94
N LEU A 30 30.15 -2.58 23.44
CA LEU A 30 29.43 -3.64 24.15
C LEU A 30 30.23 -4.26 25.31
N ASP A 31 31.54 -4.42 25.12
CA ASP A 31 32.45 -5.00 26.13
C ASP A 31 32.78 -4.00 27.27
N GLY A 32 32.18 -2.80 27.27
CA GLY A 32 32.33 -1.81 28.35
C GLY A 32 33.71 -1.14 28.42
N SER A 33 34.65 -1.51 27.54
CA SER A 33 36.00 -0.92 27.48
C SER A 33 35.98 0.59 27.20
N PHE A 34 34.96 1.08 26.50
CA PHE A 34 34.73 2.53 26.30
C PHE A 34 34.25 3.25 27.58
N LEU A 35 33.49 2.56 28.44
CA LEU A 35 32.95 3.11 29.70
C LEU A 35 34.00 3.15 30.81
N SER A 36 35.00 2.26 30.80
CA SER A 36 36.04 2.19 31.83
C SER A 36 37.08 3.32 31.76
N LYS A 37 37.07 4.14 30.71
CA LYS A 37 37.98 5.30 30.61
C LYS A 37 37.47 6.40 31.53
N GLU A 38 38.32 6.91 32.42
CA GLU A 38 37.95 7.91 33.46
C GLU A 38 37.24 9.16 32.91
N SER A 39 37.44 9.50 31.62
CA SER A 39 36.78 10.62 30.95
C SER A 39 35.36 10.30 30.42
N SER A 40 34.99 9.03 30.28
CA SER A 40 33.72 8.59 29.65
C SER A 40 32.52 8.62 30.61
N ALA A 41 32.76 8.66 31.92
CA ALA A 41 31.70 8.66 32.93
C ALA A 41 30.81 9.91 32.87
N LYS A 42 31.34 11.06 32.41
CA LYS A 42 30.57 12.30 32.24
C LYS A 42 29.64 12.28 31.02
N GLU A 43 29.99 11.53 29.97
CA GLU A 43 29.22 11.45 28.71
C GLU A 43 28.20 10.30 28.70
N LEU A 44 28.23 9.45 29.72
CA LEU A 44 27.33 8.32 29.91
C LEU A 44 25.83 8.69 29.91
N PRO A 45 25.36 9.75 30.60
CA PRO A 45 23.95 10.17 30.51
C PRO A 45 23.55 10.63 29.10
N PHE A 46 24.46 11.22 28.32
CA PHE A 46 24.19 11.62 26.94
C PHE A 46 24.02 10.41 26.01
N MET A 47 24.84 9.37 26.19
CA MET A 47 24.67 8.11 25.45
C MET A 47 23.34 7.42 25.79
N ALA A 48 22.96 7.41 27.08
CA ALA A 48 21.67 6.88 27.52
C ALA A 48 20.49 7.64 26.91
N PHE A 49 20.61 8.97 26.78
CA PHE A 49 19.62 9.79 26.10
C PHE A 49 19.49 9.45 24.60
N LEU A 50 20.60 9.20 23.90
CA LEU A 50 20.57 8.74 22.51
C LEU A 50 19.92 7.36 22.37
N LEU A 51 20.26 6.42 23.24
CA LEU A 51 19.60 5.10 23.31
C LEU A 51 18.09 5.25 23.51
N PHE A 52 17.68 6.14 24.41
CA PHE A 52 16.27 6.44 24.63
C PHE A 52 15.58 7.00 23.37
N LEU A 53 16.21 7.93 22.65
CA LEU A 53 15.68 8.43 21.38
C LEU A 53 15.58 7.35 20.31
N ILE A 54 16.56 6.44 20.23
CA ILE A 54 16.52 5.31 19.30
C ILE A 54 15.32 4.40 19.61
N ILE A 55 15.10 4.08 20.89
CA ILE A 55 13.95 3.29 21.31
C ILE A 55 12.64 4.00 20.94
N LEU A 56 12.52 5.30 21.25
CA LEU A 56 11.34 6.08 20.88
C LEU A 56 11.10 6.09 19.37
N PHE A 57 12.15 6.22 18.58
CA PHE A 57 12.06 6.22 17.12
C PHE A 57 11.58 4.86 16.58
N ILE A 58 12.14 3.76 17.09
CA ILE A 58 11.72 2.40 16.72
C ILE A 58 10.25 2.20 17.11
N SER A 59 9.88 2.57 18.34
CA SER A 59 8.50 2.48 18.81
C SER A 59 7.54 3.27 17.91
N ASN A 60 7.86 4.53 17.59
CA ASN A 60 7.03 5.34 16.69
C ASN A 60 6.85 4.68 15.31
N THR A 61 7.93 4.15 14.75
CA THR A 61 7.92 3.47 13.45
C THR A 61 7.00 2.26 13.45
N PHE A 62 7.06 1.42 14.50
CA PHE A 62 6.15 0.26 14.64
C PHE A 62 4.68 0.68 14.72
N TRP A 63 4.39 1.78 15.40
CA TRP A 63 3.03 2.31 15.49
C TRP A 63 2.53 2.79 14.13
N ALA A 64 3.37 3.51 13.38
CA ALA A 64 3.05 3.97 12.03
C ALA A 64 2.74 2.79 11.09
N GLN A 65 3.52 1.72 11.15
CA GLN A 65 3.26 0.51 10.35
C GLN A 65 1.88 -0.10 10.62
N SER A 66 1.49 -0.17 11.90
CA SER A 66 0.16 -0.69 12.28
C SER A 66 -0.98 0.20 11.77
N THR A 67 -0.78 1.52 11.80
CA THR A 67 -1.75 2.52 11.32
C THR A 67 -1.90 2.44 9.81
N VAL A 68 -0.81 2.31 9.06
CA VAL A 68 -0.84 2.16 7.60
C VAL A 68 -1.64 0.93 7.19
N ARG A 69 -1.48 -0.21 7.89
CA ARG A 69 -2.27 -1.42 7.61
C ARG A 69 -3.77 -1.20 7.85
N LYS A 70 -4.15 -0.42 8.87
CA LYS A 70 -5.57 -0.09 9.12
C LYS A 70 -6.12 0.81 8.02
N ILE A 71 -5.35 1.82 7.59
CA ILE A 71 -5.73 2.72 6.50
C ILE A 71 -6.03 1.93 5.23
N GLU A 72 -5.18 0.96 4.89
CA GLU A 72 -5.38 0.15 3.67
C GLU A 72 -6.66 -0.68 3.75
N LYS A 73 -6.98 -1.28 4.91
CA LYS A 73 -8.25 -1.99 5.12
C LYS A 73 -9.46 -1.08 4.93
N TYR A 74 -9.48 0.09 5.58
CA TYR A 74 -10.59 1.03 5.43
C TYR A 74 -10.75 1.52 3.98
N LYS A 75 -9.64 1.68 3.26
CA LYS A 75 -9.64 2.07 1.85
C LYS A 75 -10.26 0.99 0.96
N GLU A 76 -9.98 -0.27 1.26
CA GLU A 76 -10.59 -1.43 0.60
C GLU A 76 -12.10 -1.51 0.88
N GLU A 77 -12.53 -1.32 2.13
CA GLU A 77 -13.96 -1.28 2.51
C GLU A 77 -14.72 -0.18 1.75
N VAL A 78 -14.17 1.03 1.69
CA VAL A 78 -14.78 2.14 0.93
C VAL A 78 -14.87 1.82 -0.57
N LYS A 79 -13.85 1.17 -1.12
CA LYS A 79 -13.84 0.74 -2.53
C LYS A 79 -14.92 -0.31 -2.78
N GLU A 80 -15.06 -1.30 -1.90
CA GLU A 80 -16.11 -2.34 -2.00
C GLU A 80 -17.50 -1.71 -1.94
N LEU A 81 -17.75 -0.83 -0.96
CA LEU A 81 -19.03 -0.12 -0.83
C LEU A 81 -19.36 0.68 -2.08
N ARG A 82 -18.37 1.35 -2.68
CA ARG A 82 -18.54 2.08 -3.93
C ARG A 82 -18.91 1.15 -5.08
N ILE A 83 -18.23 0.02 -5.24
CA ILE A 83 -18.55 -0.99 -6.25
C ILE A 83 -19.96 -1.52 -6.06
N LYS A 84 -20.34 -1.87 -4.82
CA LYS A 84 -21.68 -2.36 -4.48
C LYS A 84 -22.76 -1.33 -4.86
N SER A 85 -22.52 -0.04 -4.58
CA SER A 85 -23.47 1.03 -4.96
C SER A 85 -23.66 1.15 -6.48
N ILE A 86 -22.58 1.02 -7.25
CA ILE A 86 -22.61 1.06 -8.72
C ILE A 86 -23.37 -0.15 -9.25
N SER A 87 -23.08 -1.35 -8.74
CA SER A 87 -23.76 -2.58 -9.14
C SER A 87 -25.26 -2.55 -8.84
N VAL A 88 -25.67 -2.03 -7.67
CA VAL A 88 -27.09 -1.87 -7.34
C VAL A 88 -27.78 -0.88 -8.27
N LYS A 89 -27.15 0.28 -8.54
CA LYS A 89 -27.68 1.26 -9.51
C LYS A 89 -27.77 0.68 -10.91
N ALA A 90 -26.77 -0.08 -11.35
CA ALA A 90 -26.77 -0.75 -12.65
C ALA A 90 -27.91 -1.77 -12.75
N LYS A 91 -28.14 -2.57 -11.69
CA LYS A 91 -29.26 -3.52 -11.64
C LYS A 91 -30.62 -2.83 -11.67
N LEU A 92 -30.74 -1.66 -11.02
CA LEU A 92 -31.95 -0.84 -11.10
C LEU A 92 -32.15 -0.29 -12.52
N MET A 93 -31.12 0.29 -13.13
CA MET A 93 -31.18 0.78 -14.50
C MET A 93 -31.53 -0.33 -15.49
N ASP A 94 -30.99 -1.54 -15.32
CA ASP A 94 -31.32 -2.67 -16.17
C ASP A 94 -32.80 -3.07 -16.03
N ASN A 95 -33.33 -3.12 -14.80
CA ASN A 95 -34.75 -3.41 -14.57
C ASN A 95 -35.69 -2.30 -15.07
N THR A 96 -35.27 -1.03 -15.00
CA THR A 96 -36.06 0.13 -15.43
C THR A 96 -35.81 0.50 -16.90
N ARG A 97 -34.90 -0.20 -17.60
CA ARG A 97 -34.53 0.13 -18.98
C ARG A 97 -35.75 0.01 -19.88
N GLN A 98 -36.03 1.07 -20.65
CA GLN A 98 -37.20 1.12 -21.54
C GLN A 98 -37.24 -0.07 -22.49
N THR A 99 -36.11 -0.46 -23.10
CA THR A 99 -36.05 -1.65 -23.96
C THR A 99 -36.37 -2.96 -23.22
N ASN A 100 -35.85 -3.15 -21.99
CA ASN A 100 -36.13 -4.38 -21.22
C ASN A 100 -37.59 -4.43 -20.76
N ILE A 101 -38.17 -3.27 -20.43
CA ILE A 101 -39.60 -3.16 -20.13
C ILE A 101 -40.42 -3.43 -21.39
N ALA A 102 -40.09 -2.83 -22.53
CA ALA A 102 -40.77 -3.05 -23.80
C ALA A 102 -40.78 -4.53 -24.19
N ASP A 103 -39.66 -5.25 -24.04
CA ASP A 103 -39.56 -6.68 -24.32
C ASP A 103 -40.41 -7.53 -23.36
N LYS A 104 -40.45 -7.18 -22.07
CA LYS A 104 -41.27 -7.88 -21.07
C LYS A 104 -42.77 -7.64 -21.28
N VAL A 105 -43.15 -6.43 -21.66
CA VAL A 105 -44.54 -6.01 -21.82
C VAL A 105 -45.05 -6.30 -23.25
N ALA A 106 -44.18 -6.58 -24.22
CA ALA A 106 -44.55 -7.04 -25.56
C ALA A 106 -45.37 -8.35 -25.52
N LYS A 107 -45.10 -9.24 -24.55
CA LYS A 107 -45.90 -10.45 -24.31
C LYS A 107 -47.34 -10.15 -23.89
N LEU A 108 -47.59 -8.95 -23.36
CA LEU A 108 -48.92 -8.44 -22.97
C LEU A 108 -49.59 -7.62 -24.09
N GLY A 109 -48.99 -7.54 -25.28
CA GLY A 109 -49.53 -6.85 -26.44
C GLY A 109 -49.36 -5.32 -26.46
N LEU A 110 -48.65 -4.75 -25.48
CA LEU A 110 -48.38 -3.31 -25.40
C LEU A 110 -47.14 -2.95 -26.24
N LYS A 111 -47.22 -1.86 -27.00
CA LYS A 111 -46.15 -1.36 -27.89
C LYS A 111 -45.67 0.01 -27.45
N GLU A 112 -44.37 0.26 -27.55
CA GLU A 112 -43.82 1.58 -27.30
C GLU A 112 -44.37 2.61 -28.30
N SER A 113 -44.72 3.80 -27.79
CA SER A 113 -45.13 4.92 -28.62
C SER A 113 -43.92 5.54 -29.29
N LEU A 114 -43.67 5.17 -30.55
CA LEU A 114 -42.62 5.77 -31.40
C LEU A 114 -42.97 7.19 -31.88
N LYS A 115 -44.20 7.66 -31.64
CA LYS A 115 -44.65 9.00 -32.04
C LYS A 115 -44.46 9.98 -30.88
N PRO A 116 -43.77 11.12 -31.08
CA PRO A 116 -43.65 12.15 -30.06
C PRO A 116 -45.04 12.75 -29.73
N PRO A 117 -45.29 13.14 -28.46
CA PRO A 117 -46.55 13.72 -28.06
C PRO A 117 -46.79 15.08 -28.74
N LYS A 118 -47.96 15.25 -29.36
CA LYS A 118 -48.35 16.51 -29.99
C LYS A 118 -48.87 17.48 -28.92
N LYS A 119 -48.30 18.68 -28.84
CA LYS A 119 -48.86 19.78 -28.05
C LYS A 119 -50.17 20.23 -28.69
N ILE A 120 -51.27 20.14 -27.95
CA ILE A 120 -52.57 20.66 -28.38
C ILE A 120 -52.64 22.12 -27.92
N TYR A 121 -52.64 23.04 -28.88
CA TYR A 121 -52.90 24.45 -28.60
C TYR A 121 -54.39 24.69 -28.82
N VAL A 122 -55.11 24.99 -27.74
CA VAL A 122 -56.50 25.44 -27.83
C VAL A 122 -56.47 26.90 -28.25
N LYS A 123 -56.81 27.21 -29.50
CA LYS A 123 -57.17 28.58 -29.87
C LYS A 123 -58.47 28.90 -29.18
N LYS A 124 -58.45 29.88 -28.28
CA LYS A 124 -59.69 30.51 -27.81
C LYS A 124 -60.28 31.25 -29.01
N GLU A 125 -61.51 30.91 -29.35
CA GLU A 125 -62.30 31.67 -30.31
C GLU A 125 -62.59 33.03 -29.67
N ASP A 126 -62.07 34.09 -30.30
CA ASP A 126 -62.36 35.48 -29.92
C ASP A 126 -63.83 35.75 -30.21
N LYS A 127 -64.52 36.27 -29.19
CA LYS A 127 -65.93 36.64 -29.17
C LYS A 127 -66.15 37.97 -29.85
#